data_AF-A0A0F9I7Q2-F1
#
_entry.id   AF-A0A0F9I7Q2-F1
#
_cell.length_a   1.000
_cell.length_b   1.000
_cell.length_c   1.000
_cell.angle_alpha   90.00
_cell.angle_beta   90.00
_cell.angle_gamma   90.00
#
_symmetry.space_group_name_H-M   'P 1'
#
loop_
_entity.id
_entity.type
_entity.pdbx_description
1 polymer ?
#
loop_
_entity_poly.entity_id
_entity_poly.type
_entity_poly.pdbx_seq_one_letter_code
_entity_poly.pdbx_strand_id
1 'polypeptide(L)'
;RDDLCRIQLVAKVPYPDLGDRLTKLRSDEPGLGKKMYAAMTLNKLAQTAGRIMRHDKDYGETIILDANFKRLWTWNGQLAPSWFGPLLRM
;
A
#
# COMPACT_ATOMS: atom_id res chain seq x y z
N ARG A 1 -7.78 -0.19 27.04
CA ARG A 1 -8.48 -0.27 25.74
C ARG A 1 -7.49 -0.28 24.57
N ASP A 2 -6.18 -0.36 24.87
CA ASP A 2 -5.12 -0.09 23.90
C ASP A 2 -4.63 -1.37 23.21
N ASP A 3 -4.84 -2.55 23.81
CA ASP A 3 -4.35 -3.84 23.27
C ASP A 3 -5.17 -4.43 22.12
N LEU A 4 -6.17 -3.70 21.64
CA LEU A 4 -6.96 -4.14 20.50
C LEU A 4 -6.17 -3.93 19.20
N CYS A 5 -6.17 -4.92 18.31
CA CYS A 5 -5.61 -4.83 16.95
C CYS A 5 -4.09 -4.57 16.88
N ARG A 6 -3.28 -5.33 17.65
CA ARG A 6 -1.81 -5.31 17.52
C ARG A 6 -1.27 -5.87 16.21
N ILE A 7 -2.08 -6.66 15.51
CA ILE A 7 -1.71 -7.31 14.25
C ILE A 7 -2.79 -6.99 13.22
N GLN A 8 -2.37 -6.46 12.08
CA GLN A 8 -3.21 -6.24 10.90
C GLN A 8 -2.66 -7.06 9.73
N LEU A 9 -3.52 -7.84 9.07
CA LEU A 9 -3.14 -8.66 7.94
C LEU A 9 -3.65 -8.06 6.63
N VAL A 10 -2.75 -7.90 5.67
CA VAL A 10 -3.10 -7.56 4.28
C VAL A 10 -2.85 -8.81 3.44
N ALA A 11 -3.91 -9.58 3.21
CA ALA A 11 -3.84 -10.83 2.46
C ALA A 11 -3.58 -10.61 0.96
N LYS A 12 -3.95 -9.44 0.42
CA LYS A 12 -3.81 -9.09 -0.98
C LYS A 12 -3.45 -7.63 -1.14
N VAL A 13 -2.47 -7.34 -2.00
CA VAL A 13 -2.18 -5.95 -2.38
C VAL A 13 -3.42 -5.34 -3.07
N PRO A 14 -3.93 -4.19 -2.60
CA PRO A 14 -5.18 -3.60 -3.06
C PRO A 14 -4.97 -2.80 -4.35
N TYR A 15 -4.64 -3.51 -5.43
CA TYR A 15 -4.57 -2.91 -6.76
C TYR A 15 -5.95 -2.39 -7.20
N PRO A 16 -6.01 -1.22 -7.88
CA PRO A 16 -7.25 -0.76 -8.51
C PRO A 16 -7.79 -1.78 -9.52
N ASP A 17 -9.11 -1.87 -9.66
CA ASP A 17 -9.75 -2.84 -10.55
C ASP A 17 -9.55 -2.46 -12.03
N LEU A 18 -8.90 -3.34 -12.80
CA LEU A 18 -8.72 -3.16 -14.25
C LEU A 18 -9.94 -3.57 -15.08
N GLY A 19 -10.95 -4.20 -14.44
CA GLY A 19 -12.26 -4.42 -15.04
C GLY A 19 -13.06 -3.12 -15.19
N ASP A 20 -12.80 -2.13 -14.33
CA ASP A 20 -13.39 -0.80 -14.46
C ASP A 20 -12.79 -0.03 -15.66
N ARG A 21 -13.66 0.46 -16.54
CA ARG A 21 -13.27 1.11 -17.79
C ARG A 21 -12.44 2.36 -17.55
N LEU A 22 -12.80 3.18 -16.55
CA LEU A 22 -12.08 4.42 -16.26
C LEU A 22 -10.68 4.13 -15.70
N THR A 23 -10.59 3.19 -14.75
CA THR A 23 -9.33 2.76 -14.16
C THR A 23 -8.40 2.17 -15.22
N LYS A 24 -8.92 1.34 -16.12
CA LYS A 24 -8.17 0.78 -17.24
C LYS A 24 -7.65 1.85 -18.21
N LEU A 25 -8.52 2.76 -18.65
CA LEU A 25 -8.12 3.85 -19.55
C LEU A 25 -7.01 4.71 -18.93
N ARG A 26 -7.11 4.99 -17.63
CA ARG A 26 -6.08 5.72 -16.90
C ARG A 26 -4.79 4.93 -16.71
N SER A 27 -4.86 3.61 -16.47
CA SER A 27 -3.65 2.79 -16.34
C SER A 27 -2.89 2.64 -17.66
N ASP A 28 -3.63 2.65 -18.78
CA ASP A 28 -3.09 2.50 -20.13
C ASP A 28 -2.53 3.81 -20.71
N GLU A 29 -2.76 4.94 -20.03
CA GLU A 29 -2.26 6.25 -20.45
C GLU A 29 -0.72 6.26 -20.56
N PRO A 30 -0.16 6.58 -21.75
CA PRO A 30 1.28 6.55 -21.97
C PRO A 30 2.05 7.45 -20.99
N GLY A 31 3.17 6.94 -20.48
CA GLY A 31 4.09 7.68 -19.60
C GLY A 31 3.67 7.72 -18.13
N LEU A 32 2.41 8.07 -17.81
CA LEU A 32 1.97 8.31 -16.43
C LEU A 32 1.08 7.19 -15.85
N GLY A 33 0.31 6.49 -16.69
CA GLY A 33 -0.74 5.57 -16.22
C GLY A 33 -0.25 4.45 -15.31
N LYS A 34 0.82 3.76 -15.70
CA LYS A 34 1.45 2.71 -14.88
C LYS A 34 1.98 3.22 -13.54
N LYS A 35 2.54 4.44 -13.51
CA LYS A 35 3.03 5.06 -12.27
C LYS A 35 1.87 5.43 -11.36
N MET A 36 0.80 6.01 -11.93
CA MET A 36 -0.42 6.33 -11.19
C MET A 36 -1.02 5.08 -10.54
N TYR A 37 -1.14 3.98 -11.29
CA TYR A 37 -1.68 2.71 -10.79
C TYR A 37 -0.86 2.15 -9.62
N ALA A 38 0.48 2.20 -9.71
CA ALA A 38 1.37 1.81 -8.63
C ALA A 38 1.27 2.75 -7.41
N ALA A 39 1.25 4.07 -7.64
CA ALA A 39 1.13 5.08 -6.59
C ALA A 39 -0.20 4.96 -5.83
N MET A 40 -1.32 4.74 -6.52
CA MET A 40 -2.62 4.49 -5.89
C MET A 40 -2.56 3.27 -4.97
N THR A 41 -1.93 2.19 -5.44
CA THR A 41 -1.78 0.95 -4.67
C THR A 41 -0.92 1.18 -3.41
N LEU A 42 0.23 1.84 -3.55
CA LEU A 42 1.14 2.16 -2.44
C LEU A 42 0.49 3.10 -1.42
N ASN A 43 -0.23 4.13 -1.87
CA ASN A 43 -0.96 5.03 -0.99
C ASN A 43 -2.06 4.31 -0.23
N LYS A 44 -2.78 3.38 -0.88
CA LYS A 44 -3.81 2.59 -0.21
C LYS A 44 -3.20 1.67 0.86
N LEU A 45 -2.06 1.05 0.57
CA LEU A 45 -1.30 0.25 1.55
C LEU A 45 -0.82 1.09 2.72
N ALA A 46 -0.22 2.25 2.46
CA ALA A 46 0.24 3.17 3.49
C ALA A 46 -0.92 3.65 4.38
N GLN A 47 -2.06 4.03 3.80
CA GLN A 47 -3.26 4.37 4.56
C GLN A 47 -3.78 3.19 5.39
N THR A 48 -3.71 1.98 4.85
CA THR A 48 -4.13 0.77 5.57
C THR A 48 -3.21 0.49 6.74
N ALA A 49 -1.88 0.55 6.54
CA ALA A 49 -0.90 0.42 7.61
C ALA A 49 -1.07 1.50 8.69
N GLY A 50 -1.41 2.73 8.31
CA GLY A 50 -1.68 3.82 9.25
C GLY A 50 -2.88 3.58 10.18
N ARG A 51 -3.86 2.74 9.79
CA ARG A 51 -5.04 2.46 10.64
C ARG A 51 -4.72 1.70 11.91
N ILE A 52 -3.58 1.01 11.97
CA ILE A 52 -3.19 0.26 13.16
C ILE A 52 -2.80 1.17 14.33
N MET A 53 -2.32 2.39 14.03
CA MET A 53 -1.91 3.39 15.03
C MET A 53 -3.07 4.33 15.31
N ARG A 54 -3.59 4.34 16.54
CA ARG A 54 -4.73 5.19 16.92
C ARG A 54 -4.33 6.44 17.70
N HIS A 55 -3.12 6.46 18.25
CA HIS A 55 -2.52 7.62 18.91
C HIS A 55 -0.99 7.47 18.92
N ASP A 56 -0.30 8.50 19.41
CA ASP A 56 1.16 8.64 19.46
C ASP A 56 1.90 7.51 20.22
N LYS A 57 1.27 6.96 21.26
CA LYS A 57 1.79 5.86 22.09
C LYS A 57 1.29 4.47 21.67
N ASP A 58 0.49 4.37 20.63
CA ASP A 58 -0.04 3.07 20.17
C ASP A 58 1.04 2.30 19.40
N TYR A 59 0.93 0.97 19.35
CA TYR A 59 1.85 0.13 18.58
C TYR A 59 1.14 -1.09 17.99
N GLY A 60 1.71 -1.64 16.92
CA GLY A 60 1.15 -2.75 16.17
C GLY A 60 1.90 -2.98 14.86
N GLU A 61 1.71 -4.17 14.30
CA GLU A 61 2.38 -4.61 13.08
C GLU A 61 1.37 -4.86 11.96
N THR A 62 1.68 -4.35 10.77
CA THR A 62 0.96 -4.71 9.54
C THR A 62 1.78 -5.73 8.76
N ILE A 63 1.23 -6.93 8.57
CA ILE A 63 1.87 -8.02 7.83
C ILE A 63 1.21 -8.13 6.46
N ILE A 64 2.00 -8.01 5.40
CA ILE A 64 1.55 -8.13 4.01
C ILE A 64 1.89 -9.54 3.51
N LEU A 65 0.85 -10.33 3.22
CA LEU A 65 0.96 -11.74 2.82
C LEU A 65 0.83 -11.90 1.29
N ASP A 66 1.46 -11.02 0.52
CA ASP A 66 1.39 -11.04 -0.94
C ASP A 66 2.76 -10.76 -1.56
N ALA A 67 3.33 -11.76 -2.23
CA ALA A 67 4.64 -11.67 -2.88
C ALA A 67 4.72 -10.57 -3.94
N ASN A 68 3.59 -10.15 -4.52
CA ASN A 68 3.56 -9.05 -5.48
C ASN A 68 3.99 -7.72 -4.87
N PHE A 69 3.85 -7.55 -3.55
CA PHE A 69 4.28 -6.33 -2.86
C PHE A 69 5.78 -6.07 -3.06
N LYS A 70 6.61 -7.12 -2.99
CA LYS A 70 8.07 -6.99 -3.18
C LYS A 70 8.39 -6.38 -4.54
N ARG A 71 7.77 -6.88 -5.61
CA ARG A 71 7.94 -6.35 -6.97
C ARG A 71 7.40 -4.93 -7.11
N LEU A 72 6.23 -4.64 -6.52
CA LEU A 72 5.66 -3.29 -6.49
C LEU A 72 6.64 -2.29 -5.86
N TRP A 73 7.20 -2.66 -4.70
CA TRP A 73 8.13 -1.82 -3.95
C TRP A 73 9.45 -1.60 -4.69
N THR A 74 10.07 -2.65 -5.22
CA THR A 74 11.35 -2.53 -5.93
C THR A 74 11.28 -1.57 -7.12
N TRP A 75 10.14 -1.50 -7.81
CA TRP A 75 10.00 -0.68 -9.03
C TRP A 75 9.38 0.70 -8.77
N ASN A 76 8.57 0.82 -7.71
CA ASN A 76 7.74 2.00 -7.49
C ASN A 76 7.81 2.56 -6.06
N GLY A 77 8.69 2.05 -5.20
CA GLY A 77 8.81 2.48 -3.80
C GLY A 77 9.04 3.98 -3.63
N GLN A 78 9.66 4.64 -4.62
CA GLN A 78 9.82 6.10 -4.69
C GLN A 78 8.49 6.88 -4.77
N LEU A 79 7.38 6.22 -5.11
CA LEU A 79 6.04 6.82 -5.18
C LEU A 79 5.28 6.71 -3.86
N ALA A 80 5.81 5.96 -2.88
CA ALA A 80 5.18 5.84 -1.57
C ALA A 80 5.45 7.09 -0.71
N PRO A 81 4.61 7.33 0.32
CA PRO A 81 4.90 8.35 1.32
C PRO A 81 6.28 8.13 1.97
N SER A 82 7.01 9.21 2.23
CA SER A 82 8.40 9.17 2.72
C SER A 82 8.57 8.39 4.02
N TRP A 83 7.54 8.37 4.87
CA TRP A 83 7.53 7.65 6.14
C TRP A 83 7.34 6.13 6.00
N PHE A 84 6.78 5.66 4.88
CA PHE A 84 6.37 4.26 4.75
C PHE A 84 7.56 3.33 4.54
N GLY A 85 8.52 3.73 3.70
CA GLY A 85 9.71 2.93 3.40
C GLY A 85 10.56 2.55 4.62
N PRO A 86 10.92 3.50 5.51
CA PRO A 86 11.70 3.21 6.72
C PRO A 86 11.05 2.19 7.68
N LEU A 87 9.73 1.98 7.61
CA LEU A 87 9.02 1.03 8.46
C LEU A 87 9.00 -0.40 7.90
N LEU A 88 9.27 -0.57 6.60
CA LEU A 88 9.18 -1.87 5.94
C LEU A 88 10.35 -2.78 6.35
N ARG A 89 10.02 -4.03 6.65
CA ARG A 89 10.97 -5.13 6.85
C ARG A 89 10.69 -6.17 5.78
N MET A 90 11.62 -6.36 4.84
CA MET A 90 11.44 -7.14 3.60
C MET A 90 12.63 -8.04 3.29
#